data_AF-A0A6N7TMR1-F1
#
_entry.id   AF-A0A6N7TMR1-F1
#
_cell.length_a   1.000
_cell.length_b   1.000
_cell.length_c   1.000
_cell.angle_alpha   90.00
_cell.angle_beta   90.00
_cell.angle_gamma   90.00
#
_symmetry.space_group_name_H-M   'P 1'
#
loop_
_entity.id
_entity.type
_entity.pdbx_description
1 polymer ?
#
loop_
_entity_poly.entity_id
_entity_poly.type
_entity_poly.pdbx_seq_one_letter_code
_entity_poly.pdbx_strand_id
1 'polypeptide(L)'
;MTTEKLQELMQARMAYFGEHLSDERVTAQLKAYAANLGTVPDDIAEQAFLIALAKCKCLNYFLRDWTTAVRDIQLDALPSPERMWENALDTARSMQEVWETACIGYTDGEGTHHGGGKAKIQAMFDRQPEAVRNYYGTPATQIKALTQSSRSELARNRYRGFVTAMDKAPVKALQAPPLPQLTQGIQPAAQISDSSKSA
;
A
#
# COMPACT_ATOMS: atom_id res chain seq x y z
N MET A 1 -13.34 7.33 1.94
CA MET A 1 -14.78 7.06 1.79
C MET A 1 -15.38 8.35 1.31
N THR A 2 -16.26 8.29 0.32
CA THR A 2 -16.94 9.47 -0.22
C THR A 2 -17.84 10.12 0.83
N THR A 3 -18.06 11.42 0.70
CA THR A 3 -18.91 12.17 1.64
C THR A 3 -20.35 11.67 1.56
N GLU A 4 -20.79 11.34 0.35
CA GLU A 4 -22.11 10.80 0.03
C GLU A 4 -22.32 9.45 0.74
N LYS A 5 -21.37 8.52 0.61
CA LYS A 5 -21.43 7.22 1.30
C LYS A 5 -21.42 7.39 2.82
N LEU A 6 -20.62 8.31 3.35
CA LEU A 6 -20.61 8.59 4.78
C LEU A 6 -21.96 9.12 5.29
N GLN A 7 -22.61 10.00 4.53
CA GLN A 7 -23.94 10.52 4.88
C GLN A 7 -25.00 9.41 4.86
N GLU A 8 -25.00 8.56 3.83
CA GLU A 8 -25.88 7.40 3.70
C GLU A 8 -25.75 6.47 4.92
N LEU A 9 -24.53 6.06 5.27
CA LEU A 9 -24.27 5.17 6.40
C LEU A 9 -24.61 5.84 7.75
N MET A 10 -24.44 7.16 7.86
CA MET A 10 -24.83 7.90 9.05
C MET A 10 -26.34 7.88 9.27
N GLN A 11 -27.12 8.06 8.20
CA GLN A 11 -28.58 7.94 8.26
C GLN A 11 -29.00 6.52 8.63
N ALA A 12 -28.37 5.51 8.04
CA ALA A 12 -28.63 4.10 8.37
C ALA A 12 -28.36 3.79 9.85
N ARG A 13 -27.28 4.34 10.42
CA ARG A 13 -26.96 4.22 11.86
C ARG A 13 -28.05 4.84 12.73
N MET A 14 -28.46 6.07 12.42
CA MET A 14 -29.50 6.77 13.16
C MET A 14 -30.82 6.00 13.13
N ALA A 15 -31.22 5.49 11.97
CA ALA A 15 -32.40 4.65 11.82
C ALA A 15 -32.30 3.35 12.62
N TYR A 16 -31.15 2.66 12.58
CA TYR A 16 -30.93 1.41 13.30
C TYR A 16 -31.06 1.56 14.82
N PHE A 17 -30.52 2.65 15.39
CA PHE A 17 -30.56 2.89 16.83
C PHE A 17 -31.76 3.74 17.30
N GLY A 18 -32.63 4.19 16.38
CA GLY A 18 -33.72 5.12 16.70
C GLY A 18 -33.24 6.47 17.23
N GLU A 19 -32.06 6.93 16.81
CA GLU A 19 -31.44 8.17 17.29
C GLU A 19 -31.91 9.37 16.45
N HIS A 20 -32.39 10.42 17.13
CA HIS A 20 -32.70 11.71 16.50
C HIS A 20 -31.70 12.76 16.99
N LEU A 21 -30.84 13.22 16.08
CA LEU A 21 -29.83 14.23 16.34
C LEU A 21 -30.24 15.55 15.72
N SER A 22 -29.85 16.67 16.36
CA SER A 22 -29.93 17.98 15.73
C SER A 22 -28.94 18.10 14.56
N ASP A 23 -29.22 18.98 13.61
CA ASP A 23 -28.37 19.21 12.44
C ASP A 23 -26.92 19.56 12.81
N GLU A 24 -26.73 20.31 13.90
CA GLU A 24 -25.42 20.66 14.43
C GLU A 24 -24.65 19.42 14.91
N ARG A 25 -25.34 18.49 15.60
CA ARG A 25 -24.73 17.25 16.08
C ARG A 25 -24.43 16.28 14.95
N VAL A 26 -25.31 16.18 13.95
CA VAL A 26 -25.06 15.40 12.73
C VAL A 26 -23.83 15.94 12.01
N THR A 27 -23.73 17.27 11.84
CA THR A 27 -22.58 17.92 11.21
C THR A 27 -21.27 17.66 11.96
N ALA A 28 -21.29 17.75 13.29
CA ALA A 28 -20.11 17.48 14.11
C ALA A 28 -19.67 16.01 14.00
N GLN A 29 -20.62 15.07 14.02
CA GLN A 29 -20.33 13.64 13.86
C GLN A 29 -19.80 13.31 12.47
N LEU A 30 -20.39 13.84 11.40
CA LEU A 30 -19.89 13.64 10.04
C LEU A 30 -18.44 14.14 9.89
N LYS A 31 -18.09 15.29 10.48
CA LYS A 31 -16.70 15.78 10.50
C LYS A 31 -15.75 14.82 11.24
N ALA A 32 -16.16 14.33 12.41
CA ALA A 32 -15.35 13.39 13.18
C ALA A 32 -15.14 12.07 12.41
N TYR A 33 -16.18 11.55 11.76
CA TYR A 33 -16.12 10.30 11.00
C TYR A 33 -15.29 10.47 9.74
N ALA A 34 -15.47 11.57 9.00
CA ALA A 34 -14.64 11.89 7.82
C ALA A 34 -13.15 12.01 8.18
N ALA A 35 -12.82 12.58 9.34
CA ALA A 35 -11.44 12.67 9.80
C ALA A 35 -10.79 11.29 10.06
N ASN A 36 -11.59 10.28 10.46
CA ASN A 36 -11.09 8.94 10.77
C ASN A 36 -11.18 7.96 9.60
N LEU A 37 -12.20 8.10 8.75
CA LEU A 37 -12.57 7.14 7.70
C LEU A 37 -12.47 7.71 6.28
N GLY A 38 -12.14 9.00 6.13
CA GLY A 38 -12.16 9.71 4.85
C GLY A 38 -11.23 9.11 3.79
N THR A 39 -10.20 8.37 4.18
CA THR A 39 -9.25 7.70 3.26
C THR A 39 -9.60 6.23 2.98
N VAL A 40 -10.59 5.66 3.67
CA VAL A 40 -10.98 4.24 3.55
C VAL A 40 -11.83 4.04 2.28
N PRO A 41 -11.54 3.08 1.40
CA PRO A 41 -12.42 2.77 0.27
C PRO A 41 -13.88 2.52 0.68
N ASP A 42 -14.85 2.93 -0.15
CA ASP A 42 -16.29 2.88 0.18
C ASP A 42 -16.77 1.45 0.49
N ASP A 43 -16.32 0.47 -0.29
CA ASP A 43 -16.61 -0.95 -0.12
C ASP A 43 -16.12 -1.50 1.22
N ILE A 44 -14.89 -1.18 1.61
CA ILE A 44 -14.32 -1.56 2.91
C ILE A 44 -15.06 -0.86 4.04
N ALA A 45 -15.35 0.43 3.89
CA ALA A 45 -16.03 1.21 4.90
C ALA A 45 -17.46 0.69 5.15
N GLU A 46 -18.20 0.37 4.09
CA GLU A 46 -19.56 -0.18 4.17
C GLU A 46 -19.58 -1.58 4.79
N GLN A 47 -18.66 -2.47 4.39
CA GLN A 47 -18.55 -3.80 5.02
C GLN A 47 -18.22 -3.68 6.51
N ALA A 48 -17.26 -2.83 6.87
CA ALA A 48 -16.88 -2.59 8.26
C ALA A 48 -18.04 -1.98 9.08
N PHE A 49 -18.86 -1.13 8.47
CA PHE A 49 -20.01 -0.51 9.10
C PHE A 49 -21.04 -1.56 9.54
N LEU A 50 -21.35 -2.52 8.67
CA LEU A 50 -22.27 -3.62 8.98
C LEU A 50 -21.75 -4.50 10.13
N ILE A 51 -20.44 -4.80 10.14
CA ILE A 51 -19.80 -5.52 11.24
C ILE A 51 -19.91 -4.74 12.55
N ALA A 52 -19.68 -3.43 12.51
CA ALA A 52 -19.78 -2.57 13.67
C ALA A 52 -21.21 -2.47 14.20
N LEU A 53 -22.23 -2.37 13.33
CA LEU A 53 -23.64 -2.37 13.72
C LEU A 53 -24.02 -3.64 14.48
N ALA A 54 -23.56 -4.80 14.02
CA ALA A 54 -23.85 -6.08 14.65
C ALA A 54 -23.17 -6.24 16.03
N LYS A 55 -22.00 -5.62 16.23
CA LYS A 55 -21.19 -5.77 17.45
C LYS A 55 -21.39 -4.66 18.48
N CYS A 56 -21.80 -3.48 18.04
CA CYS A 56 -21.82 -2.29 18.88
C CYS A 56 -22.88 -2.39 19.98
N LYS A 57 -22.43 -2.33 21.24
CA LYS A 57 -23.31 -2.37 22.42
C LYS A 57 -23.68 -0.97 22.94
N CYS A 58 -22.96 0.06 22.50
CA CYS A 58 -23.12 1.43 22.96
C CYS A 58 -22.85 2.42 21.82
N LEU A 59 -23.83 3.29 21.52
CA LEU A 59 -23.75 4.32 20.49
C LEU A 59 -22.47 5.15 20.52
N ASN A 60 -21.99 5.51 21.71
CA ASN A 60 -20.78 6.31 21.91
C ASN A 60 -19.47 5.61 21.48
N TYR A 61 -19.48 4.29 21.33
CA TYR A 61 -18.32 3.51 20.87
C TYR A 61 -18.39 3.14 19.39
N PHE A 62 -19.47 3.49 18.69
CA PHE A 62 -19.68 3.06 17.30
C PHE A 62 -18.52 3.46 16.37
N LEU A 63 -18.02 4.70 16.45
CA LEU A 63 -16.89 5.13 15.63
C LEU A 63 -15.64 4.27 15.88
N ARG A 64 -15.36 3.94 17.15
CA ARG A 64 -14.24 3.06 17.52
C ARG A 64 -14.43 1.66 16.96
N ASP A 65 -15.63 1.09 17.09
CA ASP A 65 -15.94 -0.25 16.60
C ASP A 65 -15.87 -0.31 15.07
N TRP A 66 -16.32 0.73 14.38
CA TRP A 66 -16.21 0.85 12.94
C TRP A 66 -14.76 0.99 12.48
N THR A 67 -13.97 1.87 13.08
CA THR A 67 -12.53 1.98 12.77
C THR A 67 -11.79 0.66 13.06
N THR A 68 -12.18 -0.08 14.11
CA THR A 68 -11.61 -1.40 14.41
C THR A 68 -11.97 -2.41 13.32
N ALA A 69 -13.23 -2.49 12.91
CA ALA A 69 -13.66 -3.39 11.83
C ALA A 69 -12.99 -3.05 10.49
N VAL A 70 -12.78 -1.76 10.17
CA VAL A 70 -12.01 -1.36 8.99
C VAL A 70 -10.58 -1.89 9.07
N ARG A 71 -9.93 -1.73 10.23
CA ARG A 71 -8.56 -2.22 10.44
C ARG A 71 -8.48 -3.73 10.26
N ASP A 72 -9.43 -4.48 10.81
CA ASP A 72 -9.46 -5.94 10.73
C ASP A 72 -9.62 -6.41 9.27
N ILE A 73 -10.56 -5.83 8.51
CA ILE A 73 -10.72 -6.14 7.08
C ILE A 73 -9.45 -5.83 6.30
N GLN A 74 -8.83 -4.68 6.56
CA GLN A 74 -7.59 -4.30 5.89
C GLN A 74 -6.42 -5.22 6.24
N LEU A 75 -6.37 -5.75 7.48
CA LEU A 75 -5.38 -6.73 7.90
C LEU A 75 -5.61 -8.08 7.19
N ASP A 76 -6.85 -8.54 7.09
CA ASP A 76 -7.20 -9.80 6.43
C ASP A 76 -6.90 -9.76 4.92
N ALA A 77 -6.92 -8.58 4.30
CA ALA A 77 -6.56 -8.39 2.89
C ALA A 77 -5.05 -8.39 2.63
N LEU A 78 -4.20 -8.28 3.67
CA LEU A 78 -2.75 -8.29 3.52
C LEU A 78 -2.23 -9.73 3.39
N PRO A 79 -1.11 -9.95 2.66
CA PRO A 79 -0.42 -11.22 2.73
C PRO A 79 0.03 -11.50 4.17
N SER A 80 -0.05 -12.75 4.61
CA SER A 80 0.43 -13.13 5.93
C SER A 80 1.92 -12.79 6.09
N PRO A 81 2.44 -12.60 7.32
CA PRO A 81 3.86 -12.36 7.56
C PRO A 81 4.76 -13.42 6.91
N GLU A 82 4.33 -14.69 6.89
CA GLU A 82 4.97 -15.80 6.19
C GLU A 82 5.11 -15.51 4.69
N ARG A 83 4.00 -15.11 4.06
CA ARG A 83 3.97 -14.82 2.62
C ARG A 83 4.74 -13.55 2.28
N MET A 84 4.74 -12.56 3.16
CA MET A 84 5.61 -11.37 3.02
C MET A 84 7.09 -11.75 3.11
N TRP A 85 7.45 -12.70 3.98
CA TRP A 85 8.81 -13.22 4.08
C TRP A 85 9.25 -13.95 2.82
N GLU A 86 8.40 -14.82 2.26
CA GLU A 86 8.65 -15.50 0.98
C GLU A 86 8.85 -14.49 -0.16
N ASN A 87 7.98 -13.49 -0.26
CA ASN A 87 8.11 -12.42 -1.25
C ASN A 87 9.42 -11.63 -1.09
N ALA A 88 9.85 -11.37 0.15
CA ALA A 88 11.12 -10.68 0.42
C ALA A 88 12.33 -11.53 0.02
N LEU A 89 12.28 -12.85 0.20
CA LEU A 89 13.31 -13.80 -0.25
C LEU A 89 13.38 -13.87 -1.78
N ASP A 90 12.24 -13.95 -2.46
CA ASP A 90 12.17 -13.96 -3.93
C ASP A 90 12.68 -12.65 -4.52
N THR A 91 12.29 -11.52 -3.93
CA THR A 91 12.77 -10.20 -4.35
C THR A 91 14.29 -10.08 -4.15
N ALA A 92 14.83 -10.56 -3.03
CA ALA A 92 16.27 -10.54 -2.78
C ALA A 92 17.07 -11.39 -3.79
N ARG A 93 16.57 -12.57 -4.15
CA ARG A 93 17.16 -13.41 -5.20
C ARG A 93 17.12 -12.72 -6.56
N SER A 94 15.97 -12.15 -6.94
CA SER A 94 15.83 -11.41 -8.19
C SER A 94 16.77 -10.19 -8.25
N MET A 95 16.93 -9.47 -7.14
CA MET A 95 17.90 -8.37 -7.03
C MET A 95 19.34 -8.85 -7.18
N GLN A 96 19.70 -10.00 -6.59
CA GLN A 96 21.02 -10.59 -6.75
C GLN A 96 21.29 -11.02 -8.19
N GLU A 97 20.35 -11.68 -8.86
CA GLU A 97 20.50 -12.08 -10.27
C GLU A 97 20.73 -10.87 -11.18
N VAL A 98 20.00 -9.77 -10.95
CA VAL A 98 20.23 -8.50 -11.67
C VAL A 98 21.60 -7.93 -11.34
N TRP A 99 22.05 -8.02 -10.09
CA TRP A 99 23.39 -7.56 -9.70
C TRP A 99 24.46 -8.38 -10.42
N GLU A 100 24.37 -9.71 -10.41
CA GLU A 100 25.33 -10.62 -11.07
C GLU A 100 25.35 -10.41 -12.58
N THR A 101 24.19 -10.28 -13.21
CA THR A 101 24.07 -10.08 -14.67
C THR A 101 24.53 -8.69 -15.10
N ALA A 102 24.21 -7.65 -14.32
CA ALA A 102 24.58 -6.27 -14.65
C ALA A 102 26.05 -5.94 -14.31
N CYS A 103 26.64 -6.61 -13.32
CA CYS A 103 28.08 -6.50 -13.02
C CYS A 103 28.96 -7.12 -14.11
N ILE A 104 28.43 -7.98 -14.98
CA ILE A 104 29.15 -8.51 -16.15
C ILE A 104 29.32 -7.44 -17.25
N GLY A 105 28.54 -6.35 -17.21
CA GLY A 105 28.65 -5.12 -18.02
C GLY A 105 29.34 -5.24 -19.39
N TYR A 106 28.59 -5.13 -20.47
CA TYR A 106 29.20 -4.98 -21.81
C TYR A 106 29.15 -3.52 -22.27
N THR A 107 30.17 -3.15 -23.04
CA THR A 107 30.21 -1.90 -23.79
C THR A 107 29.81 -2.23 -25.22
N ASP A 108 28.82 -1.52 -25.77
CA ASP A 108 28.42 -1.73 -27.16
C ASP A 108 29.48 -1.19 -28.16
N GLY A 109 29.24 -1.41 -29.45
CA GLY A 109 30.12 -0.93 -30.52
C GLY A 109 30.20 0.60 -30.64
N GLU A 110 29.35 1.35 -29.93
CA GLU A 110 29.36 2.81 -29.86
C GLU A 110 30.10 3.35 -28.62
N GLY A 111 30.58 2.46 -27.74
CA GLY A 111 31.32 2.85 -26.53
C GLY A 111 30.42 3.12 -25.32
N THR A 112 29.13 2.83 -25.39
CA THR A 112 28.19 3.03 -24.28
C THR A 112 28.24 1.83 -23.32
N HIS A 113 28.59 2.09 -22.07
CA HIS A 113 28.56 1.06 -21.02
C HIS A 113 27.13 0.86 -20.52
N HIS A 114 26.56 -0.32 -20.79
CA HIS A 114 25.19 -0.65 -20.38
C HIS A 114 25.14 -1.13 -18.92
N GLY A 115 25.38 -0.21 -17.98
CA GLY A 115 25.27 -0.42 -16.54
C GLY A 115 23.92 0.02 -15.96
N GLY A 116 22.88 -0.79 -16.08
CA GLY A 116 21.50 -0.47 -15.64
C GLY A 116 21.02 -1.19 -14.36
N GLY A 117 21.81 -2.11 -13.82
CA GLY A 117 21.39 -3.01 -12.72
C GLY A 117 20.97 -2.28 -11.45
N LYS A 118 21.67 -1.19 -11.08
CA LYS A 118 21.40 -0.45 -9.85
C LYS A 118 20.00 0.17 -9.82
N ALA A 119 19.56 0.79 -10.92
CA ALA A 119 18.23 1.39 -11.01
C ALA A 119 17.13 0.32 -10.97
N LYS A 120 17.34 -0.82 -11.65
CA LYS A 120 16.40 -1.95 -11.63
C LYS A 120 16.30 -2.59 -10.24
N ILE A 121 17.43 -2.77 -9.55
CA ILE A 121 17.49 -3.27 -8.17
C ILE A 121 16.73 -2.32 -7.24
N GLN A 122 16.96 -1.01 -7.35
CA GLN A 122 16.25 -0.01 -6.55
C GLN A 122 14.74 -0.05 -6.82
N ALA A 123 14.32 -0.13 -8.08
CA ALA A 123 12.91 -0.24 -8.44
C ALA A 123 12.24 -1.52 -7.92
N MET A 124 12.95 -2.66 -7.86
CA MET A 124 12.45 -3.88 -7.25
C MET A 124 12.31 -3.73 -5.73
N PHE A 125 13.31 -3.11 -5.08
CA PHE A 125 13.26 -2.83 -3.66
C PHE A 125 12.09 -1.91 -3.30
N ASP A 126 11.91 -0.84 -4.06
CA ASP A 126 10.87 0.18 -3.85
C ASP A 126 9.45 -0.32 -4.07
N ARG A 127 9.26 -1.47 -4.74
CA ARG A 127 7.96 -2.13 -4.89
C ARG A 127 7.54 -2.96 -3.68
N GLN A 128 8.43 -3.20 -2.73
CA GLN A 128 8.07 -3.90 -1.49
C GLN A 128 7.32 -2.97 -0.54
N PRO A 129 6.50 -3.52 0.38
CA PRO A 129 5.87 -2.74 1.44
C PRO A 129 6.88 -1.90 2.22
N GLU A 130 6.45 -0.72 2.68
CA GLU A 130 7.31 0.20 3.43
C GLU A 130 7.92 -0.45 4.67
N ALA A 131 7.15 -1.28 5.38
CA ALA A 131 7.63 -2.01 6.55
C ALA A 131 8.83 -2.92 6.21
N VAL A 132 8.76 -3.61 5.07
CA VAL A 132 9.85 -4.49 4.58
C VAL A 132 11.07 -3.66 4.21
N ARG A 133 10.87 -2.54 3.51
CA ARG A 133 11.96 -1.63 3.13
C ARG A 133 12.64 -1.03 4.37
N ASN A 134 11.87 -0.58 5.35
CA ASN A 134 12.38 -0.03 6.61
C ASN A 134 13.14 -1.09 7.43
N TYR A 135 12.70 -2.34 7.42
CA TYR A 135 13.38 -3.44 8.12
C TYR A 135 14.79 -3.71 7.59
N TYR A 136 14.98 -3.68 6.25
CA TYR A 136 16.29 -3.93 5.65
C TYR A 136 17.12 -2.65 5.41
N GLY A 137 16.46 -1.50 5.28
CA GLY A 137 17.07 -0.19 5.05
C GLY A 137 17.57 0.03 3.62
N THR A 138 18.29 -0.93 3.03
CA THR A 138 18.82 -0.82 1.66
C THR A 138 18.70 -2.13 0.87
N PRO A 139 18.65 -2.07 -0.47
CA PRO A 139 18.68 -3.27 -1.31
C PRO A 139 19.91 -4.15 -1.03
N ALA A 140 21.08 -3.55 -0.84
CA ALA A 140 22.33 -4.28 -0.57
C ALA A 140 22.28 -5.03 0.76
N THR A 141 21.73 -4.40 1.81
CA THR A 141 21.52 -5.06 3.11
C THR A 141 20.54 -6.22 2.97
N GLN A 142 19.44 -6.05 2.22
CA GLN A 142 18.46 -7.11 2.01
C GLN A 142 19.06 -8.30 1.27
N ILE A 143 19.76 -8.07 0.15
CA ILE A 143 20.45 -9.13 -0.60
C ILE A 143 21.40 -9.89 0.33
N LYS A 144 22.33 -9.18 0.98
CA LYS A 144 23.29 -9.79 1.91
C LYS A 144 22.60 -10.60 3.01
N ALA A 145 21.55 -10.05 3.62
CA ALA A 145 20.85 -10.72 4.71
C ALA A 145 20.11 -11.98 4.27
N LEU A 146 19.57 -12.00 3.05
CA LEU A 146 18.62 -13.03 2.60
C LEU A 146 19.23 -14.07 1.67
N THR A 147 20.28 -13.74 0.93
CA THR A 147 20.86 -14.67 -0.05
C THR A 147 22.23 -15.22 0.35
N GLN A 148 22.96 -14.52 1.22
CA GLN A 148 24.27 -14.95 1.71
C GLN A 148 24.22 -15.63 3.09
N SER A 149 23.03 -15.75 3.68
CA SER A 149 22.82 -16.43 4.96
C SER A 149 22.63 -17.94 4.77
N SER A 150 23.08 -18.73 5.76
CA SER A 150 22.77 -20.16 5.79
C SER A 150 21.26 -20.41 6.01
N ARG A 151 20.77 -21.59 5.59
CA ARG A 151 19.37 -22.00 5.85
C ARG A 151 19.00 -21.93 7.34
N SER A 152 19.93 -22.29 8.23
CA SER A 152 19.71 -22.22 9.68
C SER A 152 19.59 -20.80 10.22
N GLU A 153 20.37 -19.85 9.70
CA GLU A 153 20.30 -18.44 10.10
C GLU A 153 19.01 -17.79 9.60
N LEU A 154 18.59 -18.11 8.37
CA LEU A 154 17.33 -17.67 7.80
C LEU A 154 16.15 -18.15 8.66
N ALA A 155 16.09 -19.45 8.98
CA ALA A 155 14.98 -20.04 9.69
C ALA A 155 14.87 -19.60 11.16
N ARG A 156 15.99 -19.47 11.90
CA ARG A 156 15.93 -19.20 13.35
C ARG A 156 15.92 -17.73 13.70
N ASN A 157 16.78 -16.94 13.07
CA ASN A 157 17.06 -15.58 13.53
C ASN A 157 16.39 -14.53 12.64
N ARG A 158 16.48 -14.71 11.31
CA ARG A 158 15.97 -13.72 10.36
C ARG A 158 14.45 -13.80 10.20
N TYR A 159 13.91 -14.99 10.01
CA TYR A 159 12.46 -15.21 9.90
C TYR A 159 11.71 -14.67 11.12
N ARG A 160 12.09 -15.10 12.33
CA ARG A 160 11.44 -14.66 13.57
C ARG A 160 11.53 -13.13 13.75
N GLY A 161 12.70 -12.55 13.50
CA GLY A 161 12.90 -11.10 13.60
C GLY A 161 12.05 -10.32 12.60
N PHE A 162 11.92 -10.83 11.37
CA PHE A 162 11.10 -10.24 10.33
C PHE A 162 9.61 -10.31 10.67
N VAL A 163 9.08 -11.48 11.03
CA VAL A 163 7.66 -11.66 11.39
C VAL A 163 7.28 -10.75 12.57
N THR A 164 8.12 -10.71 13.61
CA THR A 164 7.90 -9.82 14.76
C THR A 164 7.87 -8.34 14.36
N ALA A 165 8.63 -7.95 13.34
CA ALA A 165 8.61 -6.58 12.84
C ALA A 165 7.36 -6.29 12.00
N MET A 166 6.90 -7.24 11.18
CA MET A 166 5.67 -7.09 10.39
C MET A 166 4.43 -7.01 11.27
N ASP A 167 4.35 -7.83 12.33
CA ASP A 167 3.24 -7.80 13.30
C ASP A 167 3.10 -6.46 14.02
N LYS A 168 4.21 -5.73 14.19
CA LYS A 168 4.25 -4.42 14.86
C LYS A 168 4.06 -3.25 13.91
N ALA A 169 4.14 -3.49 12.60
CA ALA A 169 4.05 -2.42 11.62
C ALA A 169 2.60 -1.91 11.48
N PRO A 170 2.40 -0.61 11.22
CA PRO A 170 1.06 -0.11 10.90
C PRO A 170 0.58 -0.69 9.58
N VAL A 171 -0.72 -0.97 9.47
CA VAL A 171 -1.37 -1.56 8.28
C VAL A 171 -0.97 -0.84 6.99
N LYS A 172 -0.91 0.48 7.01
CA LYS A 172 -0.49 1.31 5.86
C LYS A 172 0.93 0.99 5.38
N ALA A 173 1.86 0.68 6.29
CA ALA A 173 3.24 0.33 5.92
C ALA A 173 3.37 -1.11 5.40
N LEU A 174 2.39 -1.96 5.66
CA LEU A 174 2.33 -3.34 5.17
C LEU A 174 1.73 -3.44 3.76
N GLN A 175 1.04 -2.40 3.31
CA GLN A 175 0.50 -2.32 1.95
C GLN A 175 1.63 -2.15 0.92
N ALA A 176 1.53 -2.86 -0.20
CA ALA A 176 2.43 -2.66 -1.32
C ALA A 176 2.16 -1.29 -1.96
N PRO A 177 3.20 -0.56 -2.42
CA PRO A 177 3.02 0.69 -3.14
C PRO A 177 2.19 0.46 -4.41
N PRO A 178 1.36 1.45 -4.81
CA PRO A 178 0.67 1.39 -6.09
C PRO A 178 1.68 1.24 -7.22
N LEU A 179 1.39 0.37 -8.18
CA LEU A 179 2.17 0.34 -9.41
C LEU A 179 2.04 1.71 -10.10
N PRO A 180 3.13 2.28 -10.64
CA PRO A 180 3.02 3.46 -11.49
C PRO A 180 2.05 3.11 -12.61
N GLN A 181 0.93 3.85 -12.71
CA GLN A 181 0.09 3.77 -13.88
C GLN A 181 0.97 4.23 -15.05
N LEU A 182 1.18 3.36 -16.03
CA LEU A 182 1.79 3.77 -17.28
C LEU A 182 0.90 4.88 -17.83
N THR A 183 1.37 6.13 -17.78
CA THR A 183 0.75 7.26 -18.44
C THR A 183 0.67 6.88 -19.91
N GLN A 184 -0.49 6.37 -20.35
CA GLN A 184 -0.75 6.16 -21.77
C GLN A 184 -0.55 7.50 -22.45
N GLY A 185 0.22 7.46 -23.54
CA GLY A 185 0.97 8.59 -24.06
C GLY A 185 0.15 9.86 -24.17
N ILE A 186 0.77 10.96 -23.77
CA ILE A 186 0.45 12.28 -24.29
C ILE A 186 0.52 12.16 -25.81
N GLN A 187 -0.64 12.11 -26.47
CA GLN A 187 -0.74 12.27 -27.92
C GLN A 187 -0.07 13.60 -28.27
N PRO A 188 0.90 13.64 -29.19
CA PRO A 188 1.41 14.91 -29.67
C PRO A 188 0.28 15.65 -30.39
N ALA A 189 -0.05 16.84 -29.91
CA ALA A 189 -1.02 17.73 -30.54
C ALA A 189 -0.62 17.94 -32.00
N ALA A 190 -1.47 17.49 -32.92
CA ALA A 190 -1.35 17.82 -34.33
C ALA A 190 -1.35 19.34 -34.46
N GLN A 191 -0.21 19.90 -34.89
CA GLN A 191 -0.11 21.29 -35.30
C GLN A 191 -1.00 21.49 -36.53
N ILE A 192 -2.14 22.16 -36.35
CA ILE A 192 -2.91 22.71 -37.45
C ILE A 192 -2.15 23.95 -37.91
N SER A 193 -1.36 23.78 -38.97
CA SER A 193 -0.67 24.87 -39.66
C SER A 193 -1.71 25.68 -40.45
N ASP A 194 -2.19 26.74 -39.84
CA ASP A 194 -3.03 27.75 -40.47
C ASP A 194 -2.20 28.52 -41.51
N SER A 195 -2.29 28.08 -42.77
CA SER A 195 -1.57 28.69 -43.90
C SER A 195 -2.41 29.81 -44.48
N SER A 196 -2.40 30.96 -43.82
CA SER A 196 -2.80 32.24 -44.42
C SER A 196 -1.56 33.02 -44.83
N LYS A 197 -1.22 33.01 -46.12
CA LYS A 197 -0.48 34.12 -46.72
C LYS A 197 -0.80 34.29 -48.21
N SER A 198 -1.21 35.53 -48.51
CA SER A 198 -1.62 36.13 -49.76
C SER A 198 -0.67 35.94 -50.94
N ALA A 199 -1.27 35.80 -52.13
CA ALA A 199 -0.95 36.60 -53.32
C ALA A 199 -2.24 36.74 -54.16
#